data_AF-A0A1V5NC49-F1
#
_entry.id   AF-A0A1V5NC49-F1
#
_cell.length_a   1.000
_cell.length_b   1.000
_cell.length_c   1.000
_cell.angle_alpha   90.00
_cell.angle_beta   90.00
_cell.angle_gamma   90.00
#
_symmetry.space_group_name_H-M   'P 1'
#
loop_
_entity.id
_entity.type
_entity.pdbx_description
1 polymer ?
#
loop_
_entity_poly.entity_id
_entity_poly.type
_entity_poly.pdbx_seq_one_letter_code
_entity_poly.pdbx_strand_id
1 'polypeptide(L)' 'MKKMIWAGMNQPSASDDKWATDNGYMLWWSELVPAVLQNPDHKERSRMLLALADMEKSGIVTTTRRVVNMEVVMRKTENL' A
#
# COMPACT_ATOMS: atom_id res chain seq x y z
N MET A 1 -1.30 8.11 -13.20
CA MET A 1 -1.35 8.10 -11.72
C MET A 1 -1.17 6.65 -11.27
N LYS A 2 -0.29 6.37 -10.31
CA LYS A 2 0.01 4.98 -9.88
C LYS A 2 -0.98 4.55 -8.80
N LYS A 3 -1.60 3.37 -8.93
CA LYS A 3 -2.56 2.83 -7.94
C LYS A 3 -1.81 2.28 -6.71
N MET A 4 -2.27 2.63 -5.52
CA MET A 4 -1.69 2.23 -4.24
C MET A 4 -2.77 1.72 -3.29
N ILE A 5 -2.57 0.56 -2.68
CA ILE A 5 -3.40 0.07 -1.58
C ILE A 5 -3.09 0.88 -0.33
N TRP A 6 -4.09 1.52 0.25
CA TRP A 6 -4.01 2.07 1.59
C TRP A 6 -4.12 0.94 2.62
N ALA A 7 -3.03 0.59 3.27
CA ALA A 7 -2.94 -0.43 4.31
C ALA A 7 -3.18 0.18 5.70
N GLY A 8 -4.31 0.87 5.85
CA GLY A 8 -4.79 1.41 7.12
C GLY A 8 -6.05 0.71 7.62
N MET A 9 -6.26 0.73 8.95
CA MET A 9 -7.47 0.18 9.59
C MET A 9 -8.76 0.88 9.15
N ASN A 10 -8.65 2.11 8.69
CA ASN A 10 -9.74 2.93 8.17
C ASN A 10 -9.40 3.38 6.74
N GLN A 11 -10.43 3.78 5.99
CA GLN A 11 -10.28 4.44 4.69
C GLN A 11 -9.34 5.65 4.76
N PRO A 12 -8.65 5.99 3.66
CA PRO A 12 -7.84 7.20 3.59
C PRO A 12 -8.73 8.43 3.83
N SER A 13 -8.19 9.41 4.55
CA SER A 13 -8.81 10.71 4.72
C SER A 13 -8.61 11.58 3.48
N ALA A 14 -9.34 12.69 3.39
CA ALA A 14 -9.13 13.68 2.33
C ALA A 14 -7.69 14.24 2.29
N SER A 15 -7.01 14.30 3.45
CA SER A 15 -5.60 14.71 3.51
C SER A 15 -4.66 13.65 2.93
N ASP A 16 -4.97 12.36 3.12
CA ASP A 16 -4.22 11.25 2.54
C ASP A 16 -4.38 11.22 1.01
N ASP A 17 -5.61 11.43 0.51
CA ASP A 17 -5.90 11.51 -0.92
C ASP A 17 -5.25 12.73 -1.58
N LYS A 18 -5.25 13.88 -0.91
CA LYS A 18 -4.55 15.08 -1.39
C LYS A 18 -3.05 14.81 -1.49
N TRP A 19 -2.44 14.26 -0.43
CA TRP A 19 -1.03 13.89 -0.46
C TRP A 19 -0.72 12.91 -1.60
N ALA A 20 -1.54 11.88 -1.77
CA ALA A 20 -1.37 10.88 -2.82
C ALA A 20 -1.43 11.52 -4.21
N THR A 21 -2.43 12.36 -4.45
CA THR A 21 -2.60 13.09 -5.71
C THR A 21 -1.40 14.00 -5.98
N ASP A 22 -0.94 14.77 -4.98
CA ASP A 22 0.23 15.66 -5.09
C ASP A 22 1.53 14.88 -5.40
N ASN A 23 1.57 13.58 -5.08
CA ASN A 23 2.70 12.68 -5.36
C ASN A 23 2.46 11.74 -6.57
N GLY A 24 1.36 11.93 -7.33
CA GLY A 24 1.06 11.16 -8.54
C GLY A 24 0.48 9.77 -8.28
N TYR A 25 -0.11 9.54 -7.10
CA TYR A 25 -0.75 8.30 -6.68
C TYR A 25 -2.26 8.42 -6.58
N MET A 26 -2.93 7.28 -6.72
CA MET A 26 -4.34 7.09 -6.43
C MET A 26 -4.43 6.06 -5.30
N LEU A 27 -5.01 6.45 -4.17
CA LEU A 27 -5.25 5.51 -3.07
C LEU A 27 -6.48 4.66 -3.38
N TRP A 28 -6.36 3.38 -3.13
CA TRP A 28 -7.45 2.44 -3.15
C TRP A 28 -7.49 1.71 -1.81
N TRP A 29 -8.67 1.61 -1.22
CA TRP A 29 -8.87 0.91 0.04
C TRP A 29 -9.84 -0.24 -0.17
N SER A 30 -9.34 -1.46 0.02
CA SER A 30 -10.16 -2.66 -0.02
C SER A 30 -10.73 -2.95 1.37
N GLU A 31 -11.98 -3.41 1.43
CA GLU A 31 -12.60 -3.91 2.67
C GLU A 31 -11.87 -5.13 3.26
N LEU A 32 -10.98 -5.77 2.48
CA LEU A 32 -10.12 -6.85 2.96
C LEU A 32 -8.95 -6.35 3.82
N VAL A 33 -8.55 -5.08 3.68
CA VAL A 33 -7.40 -4.52 4.39
C VAL A 33 -7.56 -4.62 5.91
N PRO A 34 -8.69 -4.21 6.54
CA PRO A 34 -8.89 -4.38 7.97
C PRO A 34 -8.71 -5.82 8.45
N ALA A 35 -9.26 -6.80 7.73
CA ALA A 35 -9.15 -8.21 8.09
C ALA A 35 -7.69 -8.69 8.04
N VAL A 36 -6.94 -8.27 7.02
CA VAL A 36 -5.51 -8.55 6.92
C VAL A 36 -4.75 -7.91 8.09
N LEU A 37 -5.08 -6.67 8.44
CA LEU A 37 -4.41 -5.93 9.51
C LEU A 37 -4.66 -6.50 10.91
N GLN A 38 -5.80 -7.15 11.12
CA GLN A 38 -6.13 -7.83 12.37
C GLN A 38 -5.34 -9.13 12.59
N ASN A 39 -4.67 -9.68 11.56
CA ASN A 39 -3.83 -10.85 11.74
C ASN A 39 -2.65 -10.49 12.68
N PRO A 40 -2.51 -11.14 13.86
CA PRO A 40 -1.47 -10.81 14.82
C PRO A 40 -0.06 -11.16 14.32
N ASP A 41 0.07 -12.12 13.39
CA ASP A 41 1.36 -12.45 12.79
C ASP A 41 1.77 -11.37 11.78
N HIS A 42 2.84 -10.64 12.13
CA HIS A 42 3.41 -9.57 11.31
C HIS A 42 3.91 -10.06 9.95
N LYS A 43 4.46 -11.28 9.88
CA LYS A 43 4.97 -11.86 8.64
C LYS A 43 3.82 -12.23 7.72
N GLU A 44 2.81 -12.89 8.28
CA GLU A 44 1.63 -13.28 7.52
C GLU A 44 0.84 -12.06 7.03
N ARG A 45 0.62 -11.07 7.90
CA ARG A 45 0.01 -9.80 7.51
C ARG A 45 0.75 -9.13 6.35
N SER A 46 2.08 -9.11 6.38
CA SER A 46 2.88 -8.55 5.29
C SER A 46 2.73 -9.34 3.99
N ARG A 47 2.70 -10.68 4.05
CA ARG A 47 2.46 -11.55 2.89
C ARG A 47 1.08 -11.32 2.27
N MET A 48 0.04 -11.24 3.09
CA MET A 48 -1.32 -11.02 2.64
C MET A 48 -1.50 -9.65 1.97
N LEU A 49 -0.91 -8.58 2.53
CA LEU A 49 -0.95 -7.24 1.90
C LEU A 49 -0.22 -7.23 0.56
N LEU A 50 0.92 -7.91 0.45
CA LEU A 50 1.67 -8.05 -0.81
C LEU A 50 0.87 -8.83 -1.86
N ALA A 51 0.27 -9.95 -1.48
CA ALA A 51 -0.57 -10.73 -2.38
C ALA A 51 -1.77 -9.90 -2.90
N LEU A 52 -2.40 -9.10 -2.04
CA LEU A 52 -3.48 -8.20 -2.44
C LEU A 52 -2.99 -7.13 -3.43
N ALA A 53 -1.80 -6.58 -3.20
CA ALA A 53 -1.18 -5.59 -4.10
C ALA A 53 -0.85 -6.18 -5.47
N ASP A 54 -0.33 -7.41 -5.50
CA ASP A 54 0.00 -8.12 -6.74
C ASP A 54 -1.26 -8.44 -7.56
N MET A 55 -2.31 -8.96 -6.91
CA MET A 55 -3.61 -9.22 -7.55
C MET A 55 -4.18 -7.96 -8.21
N GLU A 56 -3.99 -6.82 -7.55
CA GLU A 56 -4.55 -5.53 -7.93
C GLU A 56 -3.60 -4.69 -8.79
N LYS A 57 -2.43 -5.25 -9.15
CA LYS A 57 -1.35 -4.61 -9.91
C LYS A 57 -1.03 -3.21 -9.35
N SER A 58 -0.94 -3.12 -8.02
CA SER A 58 -0.84 -1.89 -7.24
C SER A 58 0.35 -1.95 -6.28
N GLY A 59 0.82 -0.80 -5.79
CA GLY A 59 1.75 -0.76 -4.64
C GLY A 59 1.01 -0.71 -3.31
N ILE A 60 1.73 -0.59 -2.19
CA ILE A 60 1.14 -0.46 -0.85
C ILE A 60 1.61 0.84 -0.19
N VAL A 61 0.73 1.49 0.56
CA VAL A 61 1.06 2.62 1.42
C VAL A 61 0.39 2.41 2.77
N THR A 62 1.17 2.56 3.84
CA THR A 62 0.67 2.30 5.21
C THR A 62 0.27 3.59 5.91
N THR A 63 0.95 4.70 5.58
CA THR A 63 0.64 6.06 6.05
C THR A 63 1.13 7.09 5.03
N THR A 64 0.75 8.36 5.16
CA THR A 64 1.28 9.50 4.38
C THR A 64 2.79 9.64 4.35
N ARG A 65 3.51 8.95 5.25
CA ARG A 65 4.98 8.99 5.34
C ARG A 65 5.65 7.67 4.96
N ARG A 66 4.88 6.60 4.76
CA ARG A 66 5.43 5.25 4.59
C ARG A 66 4.75 4.52 3.45
N VAL A 67 5.33 4.69 2.26
CA VAL A 67 5.07 3.88 1.08
C VAL A 67 5.90 2.61 1.20
N VAL A 68 5.24 1.46 1.17
CA VAL A 68 5.90 0.15 1.19
C VAL A 68 5.66 -0.46 -0.18
N ASN A 69 6.74 -0.66 -0.93
CA ASN A 69 6.68 -1.22 -2.28
C ASN A 69 6.14 -0.25 -3.35
N MET A 70 6.87 0.84 -3.55
CA MET A 70 7.23 1.25 -4.91
C MET A 70 8.62 0.70 -5.14
N GLU A 71 8.88 -0.23 -6.04
CA GLU A 71 10.26 -0.40 -6.51
C GLU A 71 11.36 -0.71 -5.45
N VAL A 72 11.06 -1.19 -4.23
CA VAL A 72 12.11 -1.83 -3.36
C VAL A 72 12.35 -3.28 -3.79
N VAL A 73 11.44 -3.84 -4.59
CA VAL A 73 11.68 -5.02 -5.44
C VAL A 73 12.15 -4.64 -6.86
N MET A 74 11.87 -3.44 -7.36
CA MET A 74 12.19 -3.07 -8.76
C MET A 74 13.37 -2.09 -8.97
N ARG A 75 13.99 -1.51 -7.92
CA ARG A 75 15.22 -0.68 -8.04
C ARG A 75 16.39 -1.02 -7.11
N LYS A 76 16.33 -2.10 -6.32
CA LYS A 76 17.57 -2.75 -5.84
C LYS A 76 18.18 -3.70 -6.89
N THR A 77 17.43 -3.97 -7.95
CA THR A 77 17.77 -4.94 -9.01
C THR A 77 18.19 -4.26 -10.32
N GLU A 78 18.07 -2.94 -10.44
CA GLU A 78 18.36 -2.25 -11.73
C GLU A 78 19.24 -1.00 -11.67
N ASN A 79 19.70 -0.51 -10.50
CA ASN A 79 20.83 0.44 -10.42
C ASN A 79 21.25 0.72 -8.96
N LEU A 80 22.11 -0.14 -8.39
CA LEU A 80 23.23 0.15 -7.49
C LEU A 80 23.95 -1.16 -7.12
#